data_AF-A0A2W1FN91-F1
#
_entry.id   AF-A0A2W1FN91-F1
#
_cell.length_a   1.000
_cell.length_b   1.000
_cell.length_c   1.000
_cell.angle_alpha   90.00
_cell.angle_beta   90.00
_cell.angle_gamma   90.00
#
_symmetry.space_group_name_H-M   'P 1'
#
loop_
_entity.id
_entity.type
_entity.pdbx_description
1 polymer ?
#
loop_
_entity_poly.entity_id
_entity_poly.type
_entity_poly.pdbx_seq_one_letter_code
_entity_poly.pdbx_strand_id
1 'polypeptide(L)'
;MVKSDEHMGKIKQKLIDAAAGKKAAAEARKQRDLKKFGKQVQVAKLQERAKEKRETIEKISTLKRKRQGADITATNEEDLFDVAATADDSKSDRRGRGSDGKAFNAKRQKKDQKYGFGGKKRFGKSNDAQSSADGRDFSSRKMKGKPTGGASKRPGKARRAKTH
;
A
#
# COMPACT_ATOMS: atom_id res chain seq x y z
N MET A 1 -53.21 27.24 9.61
CA MET A 1 -52.04 28.11 9.31
C MET A 1 -52.20 28.71 7.92
N VAL A 2 -51.60 29.88 7.65
CA VAL A 2 -51.68 30.56 6.35
C VAL A 2 -50.98 29.79 5.21
N LYS A 3 -50.04 28.90 5.54
CA LYS A 3 -49.37 28.00 4.59
C LYS A 3 -49.79 26.55 4.86
N SER A 4 -50.02 25.78 3.80
CA SER A 4 -50.25 24.33 3.91
C SER A 4 -48.98 23.58 4.29
N ASP A 5 -49.13 22.43 4.93
CA ASP A 5 -48.00 21.60 5.35
C ASP A 5 -47.15 21.12 4.17
N GLU A 6 -47.78 20.83 3.03
CA GLU A 6 -47.07 20.49 1.78
C GLU A 6 -46.17 21.64 1.31
N HIS A 7 -46.64 22.88 1.43
CA HIS A 7 -45.87 24.05 1.07
C HIS A 7 -44.68 24.25 2.04
N MET A 8 -44.89 24.01 3.34
CA MET A 8 -43.80 24.01 4.32
C MET A 8 -42.80 22.88 4.09
N GLY A 9 -43.25 21.71 3.64
CA GLY A 9 -42.40 20.60 3.20
C GLY A 9 -41.50 20.99 2.03
N LYS A 10 -42.05 21.66 1.01
CA LYS A 10 -41.26 22.19 -0.13
C LYS A 10 -40.23 23.22 0.31
N ILE A 11 -40.56 24.09 1.27
CA ILE A 11 -39.61 25.06 1.82
C ILE A 11 -38.48 24.33 2.55
N LYS A 12 -38.80 23.36 3.40
CA LYS A 12 -37.81 22.57 4.13
C LYS A 12 -36.87 21.82 3.18
N GLN A 13 -37.41 21.23 2.12
CA GLN A 13 -36.61 20.57 1.10
C GLN A 13 -35.63 21.55 0.42
N LYS A 14 -36.10 22.72 -0.01
CA LYS A 14 -35.24 23.76 -0.60
C LYS A 14 -34.12 24.21 0.35
N LEU A 15 -34.39 24.33 1.64
CA LEU A 15 -33.38 24.67 2.64
C LEU A 15 -32.32 23.57 2.80
N ILE A 16 -32.76 22.31 2.80
CA ILE A 16 -31.85 21.15 2.85
C ILE A 16 -30.98 21.10 1.59
N ASP A 17 -31.58 21.27 0.41
CA ASP A 17 -30.86 21.25 -0.88
C ASP A 17 -29.84 22.40 -0.97
N ALA A 18 -30.19 23.59 -0.50
CA ALA A 18 -29.27 24.73 -0.45
C ALA A 18 -28.10 24.47 0.53
N ALA A 19 -28.37 23.87 1.69
CA ALA A 19 -27.33 23.49 2.64
C ALA A 19 -26.42 22.39 2.08
N ALA A 20 -26.98 21.38 1.41
CA ALA A 20 -26.24 20.33 0.73
C ALA A 20 -25.36 20.88 -0.40
N GLY A 21 -25.89 21.80 -1.21
CA GLY A 21 -25.14 22.47 -2.28
C GLY A 21 -23.93 23.25 -1.76
N LYS A 22 -24.08 23.97 -0.64
CA LYS A 22 -22.95 24.68 0.01
C LYS A 22 -21.88 23.70 0.51
N LYS A 23 -22.29 22.58 1.12
CA LYS A 23 -21.35 21.53 1.58
C LYS A 23 -20.60 20.90 0.41
N ALA A 24 -21.32 20.52 -0.65
CA ALA A 24 -20.72 19.94 -1.85
C ALA A 24 -19.71 20.89 -2.52
N ALA A 25 -20.01 22.19 -2.58
CA ALA A 25 -19.07 23.18 -3.11
C ALA A 25 -17.80 23.30 -2.25
N ALA A 26 -17.92 23.25 -0.92
CA ALA A 26 -16.77 23.27 -0.01
C ALA A 26 -15.92 22.00 -0.15
N GLU A 27 -16.56 20.83 -0.24
CA GLU A 27 -15.86 19.56 -0.46
C GLU A 27 -15.17 19.52 -1.82
N ALA A 28 -15.79 20.05 -2.88
CA ALA A 28 -15.17 20.16 -4.19
C ALA A 28 -13.92 21.05 -4.16
N ARG A 29 -13.95 22.18 -3.44
CA ARG A 29 -12.76 23.02 -3.22
C ARG A 29 -11.67 22.26 -2.49
N LYS A 30 -12.01 21.60 -1.37
CA LYS A 30 -11.07 20.76 -0.61
C LYS A 30 -10.45 19.66 -1.47
N GLN A 31 -11.24 18.97 -2.31
CA GLN A 31 -10.74 17.94 -3.22
C GLN A 31 -9.79 18.52 -4.28
N ARG A 32 -10.05 19.74 -4.80
CA ARG A 32 -9.12 20.41 -5.71
C ARG A 32 -7.80 20.71 -5.02
N ASP A 33 -7.82 21.21 -3.79
CA ASP A 33 -6.61 21.51 -3.02
C ASP A 33 -5.83 20.23 -2.69
N LEU A 34 -6.52 19.16 -2.30
CA LEU A 34 -5.90 17.85 -2.09
C LEU A 34 -5.26 17.30 -3.37
N LYS A 35 -5.87 17.50 -4.54
CA LYS A 35 -5.30 17.08 -5.83
C LYS A 35 -4.10 17.96 -6.23
N LYS A 36 -4.21 19.27 -6.01
CA LYS A 36 -3.17 20.25 -6.37
C LYS A 36 -1.93 20.11 -5.50
N PHE A 37 -2.13 20.01 -4.18
CA PHE A 37 -1.05 20.04 -3.19
C PHE A 37 -0.72 18.66 -2.60
N GLY A 38 -1.46 17.60 -2.94
CA GLY A 38 -1.29 16.27 -2.34
C GLY A 38 0.12 15.72 -2.45
N LYS A 39 0.80 15.91 -3.60
CA LYS A 39 2.20 15.48 -3.77
C LYS A 39 3.16 16.32 -2.94
N GLN A 40 2.95 17.64 -2.86
CA GLN A 40 3.77 18.53 -2.05
C GLN A 40 3.64 18.18 -0.56
N VAL A 41 2.43 17.91 -0.08
CA VAL A 41 2.14 17.45 1.28
C VAL A 41 2.84 16.11 1.57
N GLN A 42 2.80 15.16 0.63
CA GLN A 42 3.50 13.88 0.78
C GLN A 42 5.02 14.06 0.92
N VAL A 43 5.63 14.89 0.07
CA VAL A 43 7.07 15.16 0.13
C VAL A 43 7.44 15.90 1.40
N ALA A 44 6.69 16.95 1.76
CA ALA A 44 6.90 17.71 2.99
C ALA A 44 6.83 16.81 4.23
N LYS A 45 5.82 15.93 4.30
CA LYS A 45 5.67 14.99 5.42
C LYS A 45 6.79 13.95 5.50
N LEU A 46 7.33 13.51 4.36
CA LEU A 46 8.50 12.63 4.34
C LEU A 46 9.77 13.36 4.81
N GLN A 47 9.95 14.61 4.39
CA GLN A 47 11.08 15.44 4.82
C GLN A 47 11.00 15.77 6.31
N GLU A 48 9.83 16.14 6.82
CA GLU A 48 9.56 16.36 8.25
C GLU A 48 9.92 15.12 9.07
N ARG A 49 9.40 13.95 8.68
CA ARG A 49 9.74 12.69 9.36
C ARG A 49 11.24 12.37 9.30
N ALA A 50 11.92 12.69 8.20
CA ALA A 50 13.36 12.49 8.09
C ALA A 50 14.14 13.45 9.01
N LYS A 51 13.70 14.70 9.12
CA LYS A 51 14.25 15.70 10.05
C LYS A 51 14.04 15.26 11.50
N GLU A 52 12.83 14.86 11.89
CA GLU A 52 12.54 14.32 13.22
C GLU A 52 13.45 13.12 13.58
N LYS A 53 13.63 12.19 12.63
CA LYS A 53 14.56 11.05 12.81
C LYS A 53 16.00 11.50 12.99
N ARG A 54 16.45 12.49 12.22
CA ARG A 54 17.79 13.03 12.36
C ARG A 54 17.98 13.72 13.70
N GLU A 55 17.05 14.57 14.11
CA GLU A 55 17.09 15.28 15.39
C GLU A 55 17.07 14.32 16.58
N THR A 56 16.26 13.25 16.52
CA THR A 56 16.24 12.21 17.56
C THR A 56 17.55 11.44 17.63
N ILE A 57 18.15 11.08 16.50
CA ILE A 57 19.49 10.45 16.46
C ILE A 57 20.55 11.41 17.01
N GLU A 58 20.50 12.68 16.64
CA GLU A 58 21.42 13.70 17.15
C GLU A 58 21.29 13.85 18.67
N LYS A 59 20.06 13.93 19.22
CA LYS A 59 19.80 13.92 20.67
C LYS A 59 20.35 12.67 21.35
N ILE A 60 20.14 11.48 20.77
CA ILE A 60 20.70 10.24 21.31
C ILE A 60 22.24 10.29 21.29
N SER A 61 22.84 10.79 20.21
CA SER A 61 24.30 10.87 20.08
C SER A 61 24.92 11.85 21.08
N THR A 62 24.25 12.98 21.36
CA THR A 62 24.71 13.94 22.37
C THR A 62 24.59 13.36 23.77
N LEU A 63 23.50 12.64 24.08
CA LEU A 63 23.35 11.91 25.35
C LEU A 63 24.40 10.82 25.50
N LYS A 64 24.66 10.02 24.45
CA LYS A 64 25.73 9.02 24.44
C LYS A 64 27.10 9.65 24.67
N ARG A 65 27.41 10.78 24.03
CA ARG A 65 28.68 11.50 24.23
C ARG A 65 28.80 12.06 25.66
N LYS A 66 27.73 12.64 26.20
CA LYS A 66 27.70 13.09 27.61
C LYS A 66 27.91 11.93 28.58
N ARG A 67 27.31 10.77 28.30
CA ARG A 67 27.49 9.55 29.10
C ARG A 67 28.88 8.93 28.95
N GLN A 68 29.52 9.04 27.79
CA GLN A 68 30.90 8.61 27.59
C GLN A 68 31.92 9.53 28.28
N GLY A 69 31.61 10.82 28.42
CA GLY A 69 32.42 11.78 29.19
C GLY A 69 32.17 11.75 30.69
N ALA A 70 31.14 11.03 31.15
CA ALA A 70 30.92 10.70 32.54
C ALA A 70 31.53 9.31 32.78
N ASP A 71 32.55 9.26 33.64
CA ASP A 71 33.35 8.07 33.95
C ASP A 71 32.55 6.75 33.98
N ILE A 72 32.94 5.81 33.12
CA ILE A 72 32.44 4.42 33.07
C ILE A 72 32.93 3.61 34.29
N THR A 73 33.61 4.25 35.25
CA THR A 73 34.24 3.60 36.40
C THR A 73 33.53 3.83 37.73
N ALA A 74 32.51 4.70 37.82
CA ALA A 74 32.01 5.17 39.12
C ALA A 74 30.56 4.84 39.50
N THR A 75 29.73 4.26 38.62
CA THR A 75 28.33 3.96 38.99
C THR A 75 27.87 2.62 38.45
N ASN A 76 28.02 1.60 39.30
CA ASN A 76 27.34 0.30 39.33
C ASN A 76 26.25 0.13 38.27
N GLU A 77 26.60 -0.55 37.17
CA GLU A 77 25.71 -0.84 36.05
C GLU A 77 24.68 -1.95 36.35
N GLU A 78 24.73 -2.56 37.54
CA GLU A 78 23.88 -3.68 37.92
C GLU A 78 22.52 -3.26 38.52
N ASP A 79 22.38 -2.03 39.04
CA ASP A 79 21.21 -1.64 39.85
C ASP A 79 20.17 -0.78 39.10
N LEU A 80 20.45 -0.39 37.85
CA LEU A 80 19.56 0.50 37.09
C LEU A 80 18.54 -0.24 36.21
N PHE A 81 18.65 -1.57 36.10
CA PHE A 81 17.78 -2.39 35.26
C PHE A 81 16.84 -3.33 36.03
N ASP A 82 16.84 -3.31 37.37
CA ASP A 82 16.14 -4.32 38.19
C ASP A 82 14.99 -3.80 39.10
N VAL A 83 14.40 -2.64 38.80
CA VAL A 83 13.31 -2.06 39.65
C VAL A 83 11.93 -2.00 38.96
N ALA A 84 11.71 -2.71 37.85
CA ALA A 84 10.39 -2.71 37.20
C ALA A 84 9.95 -4.04 36.58
N ALA A 85 10.48 -5.18 37.04
CA ALA A 85 10.11 -6.51 36.52
C ALA A 85 9.55 -7.49 37.58
N THR A 86 9.17 -6.99 38.76
CA THR A 86 8.60 -7.81 39.85
C THR A 86 7.16 -7.42 40.18
N ALA A 87 6.30 -7.36 39.17
CA ALA A 87 4.86 -7.52 39.34
C ALA A 87 4.25 -7.99 38.01
N ASP A 88 3.77 -9.24 38.00
CA ASP A 88 3.01 -9.86 36.90
C ASP A 88 3.80 -10.27 35.65
N ASP A 89 4.29 -11.52 35.63
CA ASP A 89 3.70 -12.49 34.70
C ASP A 89 4.24 -13.89 34.98
N SER A 90 3.33 -14.75 35.39
CA SER A 90 3.58 -16.15 35.66
C SER A 90 3.63 -16.97 34.35
N LYS A 91 4.60 -17.89 34.28
CA LYS A 91 4.64 -19.09 33.40
C LYS A 91 4.84 -18.85 31.88
N SER A 92 6.02 -19.24 31.39
CA SER A 92 6.16 -20.57 30.76
C SER A 92 7.62 -20.86 30.43
N ASP A 93 8.22 -21.72 31.25
CA ASP A 93 9.37 -22.53 30.85
C ASP A 93 8.91 -23.51 29.74
N ARG A 94 9.61 -23.51 28.59
CA ARG A 94 10.06 -24.72 27.88
C ARG A 94 10.61 -24.45 26.48
N ARG A 95 11.83 -24.96 26.31
CA ARG A 95 12.47 -25.54 25.11
C ARG A 95 13.31 -24.61 24.24
N GLY A 96 14.59 -24.55 24.62
CA GLY A 96 15.67 -24.53 23.65
C GLY A 96 15.77 -25.84 22.86
N ARG A 97 16.30 -25.72 21.64
CA ARG A 97 17.09 -26.67 20.82
C ARG A 97 16.68 -26.60 19.35
N GLY A 98 17.67 -26.45 18.48
CA GLY A 98 17.53 -26.85 17.08
C GLY A 98 18.35 -26.04 16.11
N SER A 99 19.68 -26.04 16.27
CA SER A 99 20.59 -25.96 15.14
C SER A 99 20.33 -27.20 14.26
N ASP A 100 19.47 -27.08 13.26
CA ASP A 100 19.37 -28.03 12.16
C ASP A 100 18.72 -27.37 10.96
N GLY A 101 19.45 -27.38 9.83
CA GLY A 101 19.12 -26.74 8.55
C GLY A 101 17.85 -27.25 7.88
N LYS A 102 16.69 -27.05 8.51
CA LYS A 102 15.37 -27.29 7.92
C LYS A 102 14.92 -26.04 7.18
N ALA A 103 15.07 -26.11 5.86
CA ALA A 103 14.32 -25.39 4.83
C ALA A 103 13.75 -24.05 5.29
N PHE A 104 14.58 -23.02 5.13
CA PHE A 104 14.23 -21.61 5.14
C PHE A 104 12.75 -21.44 4.76
N ASN A 105 11.96 -21.03 5.75
CA ASN A 105 10.50 -20.94 5.70
C ASN A 105 10.02 -20.43 4.32
N ALA A 106 9.58 -21.35 3.45
CA ALA A 106 9.26 -21.02 2.07
C ALA A 106 8.12 -19.98 1.98
N LYS A 107 7.27 -19.92 3.01
CA LYS A 107 6.26 -18.86 3.14
C LYS A 107 6.90 -17.50 3.41
N ARG A 108 7.99 -17.46 4.19
CA ARG A 108 8.78 -16.24 4.46
C ARG A 108 9.56 -15.82 3.22
N GLN A 109 10.27 -16.73 2.55
CA GLN A 109 10.95 -16.40 1.28
C GLN A 109 9.99 -15.87 0.22
N LYS A 110 8.79 -16.48 0.06
CA LYS A 110 7.77 -15.98 -0.87
C LYS A 110 7.21 -14.61 -0.46
N LYS A 111 7.12 -14.32 0.84
CA LYS A 111 6.71 -13.01 1.35
C LYS A 111 7.81 -11.97 1.13
N ASP A 112 9.07 -12.33 1.38
CA ASP A 112 10.23 -11.46 1.17
C ASP A 112 10.46 -11.21 -0.34
N GLN A 113 10.17 -12.18 -1.21
CA GLN A 113 10.13 -12.00 -2.66
C GLN A 113 8.91 -11.22 -3.18
N LYS A 114 7.86 -11.06 -2.37
CA LYS A 114 6.64 -10.33 -2.77
C LYS A 114 6.62 -8.91 -2.19
N TYR A 115 7.15 -8.73 -0.99
CA TYR A 115 7.03 -7.52 -0.18
C TYR A 115 8.38 -7.03 0.40
N GLY A 116 9.48 -7.76 0.20
CA GLY A 116 10.79 -7.42 0.74
C GLY A 116 11.51 -6.35 -0.08
N PHE A 117 12.63 -5.86 0.47
CA PHE A 117 13.35 -4.68 0.00
C PHE A 117 14.16 -4.88 -1.31
N GLY A 118 13.82 -5.92 -2.09
CA GLY A 118 14.50 -6.33 -3.34
C GLY A 118 13.62 -7.02 -4.39
N GLY A 119 12.29 -7.17 -4.20
CA GLY A 119 11.33 -7.68 -5.20
C GLY A 119 9.97 -8.07 -4.58
N LYS A 120 8.81 -8.10 -5.26
CA LYS A 120 8.47 -8.07 -6.70
C LYS A 120 7.92 -6.69 -7.11
N LYS A 121 8.65 -6.08 -8.03
CA LYS A 121 8.37 -4.82 -8.73
C LYS A 121 6.98 -4.90 -9.41
N ARG A 122 6.30 -3.76 -9.55
CA ARG A 122 4.92 -3.54 -10.08
C ARG A 122 4.67 -4.04 -11.53
N PHE A 123 5.52 -4.91 -12.00
CA PHE A 123 5.91 -5.18 -13.37
C PHE A 123 6.28 -6.66 -13.57
N GLY A 124 5.94 -7.54 -12.63
CA GLY A 124 6.16 -8.99 -12.79
C GLY A 124 5.40 -9.63 -13.96
N LYS A 125 4.57 -8.86 -14.66
CA LYS A 125 3.90 -9.21 -15.91
C LYS A 125 4.16 -8.19 -17.05
N SER A 126 5.05 -7.22 -16.85
CA SER A 126 5.40 -6.26 -17.90
C SER A 126 6.72 -6.68 -18.52
N ASN A 127 6.80 -6.53 -19.82
CA ASN A 127 8.00 -6.84 -20.57
C ASN A 127 9.12 -5.88 -20.13
N ASP A 128 10.25 -6.45 -19.73
CA ASP A 128 11.50 -5.73 -19.55
C ASP A 128 12.26 -5.63 -20.89
N ALA A 129 13.33 -4.82 -20.93
CA ALA A 129 14.12 -4.61 -22.14
C ALA A 129 14.70 -5.92 -22.70
N GLN A 130 14.93 -6.91 -21.85
CA GLN A 130 15.43 -8.23 -22.24
C GLN A 130 14.32 -9.10 -22.85
N SER A 131 13.13 -9.16 -22.25
CA SER A 131 12.00 -9.91 -22.83
C SER A 131 11.39 -9.27 -24.07
N SER A 132 11.49 -7.95 -24.22
CA SER A 132 11.06 -7.27 -25.47
C SER A 132 12.03 -7.51 -26.63
N ALA A 133 13.30 -7.82 -26.33
CA ALA A 133 14.33 -8.05 -27.35
C ALA A 133 14.47 -9.55 -27.74
N ASP A 134 13.88 -10.47 -26.98
CA ASP A 134 13.96 -11.90 -27.26
C ASP A 134 12.92 -12.33 -28.31
N GLY A 135 13.31 -12.26 -29.59
CA GLY A 135 12.50 -12.69 -30.72
C GLY A 135 12.55 -14.19 -31.02
N ARG A 136 13.24 -15.01 -30.21
CA ARG A 136 13.45 -16.45 -30.51
C ARG A 136 12.15 -17.26 -30.49
N ASP A 137 11.17 -16.83 -29.70
CA ASP A 137 9.83 -17.44 -29.64
C ASP A 137 8.90 -16.98 -30.77
N PHE A 138 9.28 -15.95 -31.53
CA PHE A 138 8.48 -15.44 -32.64
C PHE A 138 8.63 -16.33 -33.88
N SER A 139 7.67 -17.23 -34.09
CA SER A 139 7.58 -18.06 -35.29
C SER A 139 6.48 -17.58 -36.24
N SER A 140 6.87 -17.00 -37.37
CA SER A 140 5.95 -16.60 -38.45
C SER A 140 5.12 -17.78 -38.99
N ARG A 141 5.64 -19.00 -38.88
CA ARG A 141 4.99 -20.26 -39.30
C ARG A 141 3.87 -20.72 -38.35
N LYS A 142 3.94 -20.34 -37.07
CA LYS A 142 2.83 -20.54 -36.09
C LYS A 142 1.81 -19.40 -36.16
N MET A 143 2.26 -18.17 -36.41
CA MET A 143 1.42 -16.97 -36.42
C MET A 143 0.59 -16.81 -37.70
N LYS A 144 1.12 -17.23 -38.86
CA LYS A 144 0.26 -17.55 -40.01
C LYS A 144 -0.21 -18.98 -39.82
N GLY A 145 -1.34 -19.14 -39.14
CA GLY A 145 -2.00 -20.42 -38.98
C GLY A 145 -1.97 -21.18 -40.30
N LYS A 146 -1.49 -22.42 -40.25
CA LYS A 146 -1.57 -23.37 -41.37
C LYS A 146 -3.01 -23.34 -41.91
N PRO A 147 -3.25 -23.30 -43.23
CA PRO A 147 -4.60 -23.30 -43.80
C PRO A 147 -5.22 -24.69 -43.66
N THR A 148 -5.50 -25.10 -42.43
CA THR A 148 -6.16 -26.36 -42.10
C THR A 148 -7.16 -26.03 -41.01
N GLY A 149 -8.31 -25.51 -41.41
CA GLY A 149 -9.39 -25.15 -40.49
C GLY A 149 -10.24 -24.03 -41.08
N GLY A 150 -11.29 -24.41 -41.80
CA GLY A 150 -12.18 -23.48 -42.50
C GLY A 150 -12.70 -22.38 -41.59
N ALA A 151 -12.48 -21.14 -41.99
CA ALA A 151 -13.25 -20.01 -41.50
C ALA A 151 -14.73 -20.37 -41.57
N SER A 152 -15.44 -20.26 -40.46
CA SER A 152 -16.87 -20.56 -40.38
C SER A 152 -17.64 -19.66 -41.35
N LYS A 153 -17.88 -20.17 -42.56
CA LYS A 153 -18.70 -19.53 -43.58
C LYS A 153 -20.12 -19.44 -43.02
N ARG A 154 -20.46 -18.27 -42.49
CA ARG A 154 -21.81 -17.94 -42.02
C ARG A 154 -22.79 -18.23 -43.17
N PRO A 155 -23.89 -18.98 -42.94
CA PRO A 155 -24.79 -19.34 -44.03
C PRO A 155 -25.39 -18.08 -44.67
N GLY A 156 -25.47 -18.12 -46.00
CA GLY A 156 -25.91 -17.01 -46.85
C GLY A 156 -27.36 -16.58 -46.57
N LYS A 157 -27.69 -15.37 -47.02
CA LYS A 157 -28.93 -14.63 -46.68
C LYS A 157 -30.22 -15.43 -46.91
N ALA A 158 -30.27 -16.26 -47.95
CA ALA A 158 -31.42 -17.11 -48.27
C ALA A 158 -31.75 -18.18 -47.20
N ARG A 159 -30.75 -18.67 -46.45
CA ARG A 159 -30.97 -19.65 -45.37
C ARG A 159 -31.48 -19.01 -44.07
N ARG A 160 -31.44 -17.67 -43.96
CA ARG A 160 -31.91 -16.94 -42.77
C ARG A 160 -33.38 -16.55 -42.85
N ALA A 161 -33.96 -16.51 -44.04
CA ALA A 161 -35.34 -16.07 -44.26
C ALA A 161 -36.39 -17.19 -44.11
N LYS A 162 -35.97 -18.45 -43.93
CA LYS A 162 -36.89 -19.61 -43.81
C LYS A 162 -37.27 -19.96 -42.37
N THR A 163 -36.82 -19.18 -41.38
CA THR A 163 -37.18 -19.36 -39.97
C THR A 163 -37.98 -18.16 -39.51
N HIS A 164 -39.21 -18.05 -40.03
CA HIS A 164 -40.32 -17.31 -39.44
C HIS A 164 -41.61 -17.98 -39.89
#